data_AF-F3GDQ2-F1
#
_entry.id   AF-F3GDQ2-F1
#
_cell.length_a   1.000
_cell.length_b   1.000
_cell.length_c   1.000
_cell.angle_alpha   90.00
_cell.angle_beta   90.00
_cell.angle_gamma   90.00
#
_symmetry.space_group_name_H-M   'P 1'
#
loop_
_entity.id
_entity.type
_entity.pdbx_description
1 polymer ?
#
loop_
_entity_poly.entity_id
_entity_poly.type
_entity_poly.pdbx_seq_one_letter_code
_entity_poly.pdbx_strand_id
1 'polypeptide(L)'
;MLAPVLTPLPTFPALLFGLSGCLVDFGAQAANSRTPGDEHTQFTPGAKAILQTLRDQSMPCAWLDELPESVSAALAVPVSDWMIPAPHPSP
;
A
#
# COMPACT_ATOMS: atom_id res chain seq x y z
N MET A 1 -41.39 0.02 23.21
CA MET A 1 -40.66 0.42 22.00
C MET A 1 -39.18 0.26 22.29
N LEU A 2 -38.48 -0.66 21.64
CA LEU A 2 -37.04 -0.83 21.80
C LEU A 2 -36.35 0.22 20.91
N ALA A 3 -35.61 1.15 21.51
CA ALA A 3 -34.81 2.11 20.77
C ALA A 3 -33.66 1.35 20.07
N PRO A 4 -33.36 1.63 18.79
CA PRO A 4 -32.23 1.02 18.13
C PRO A 4 -30.93 1.50 18.79
N VAL A 5 -30.11 0.55 19.24
CA VAL A 5 -28.74 0.84 19.68
C VAL A 5 -27.92 1.11 18.42
N LEU A 6 -27.86 2.38 18.02
CA LEU A 6 -26.97 2.84 16.95
C LEU A 6 -25.56 2.98 17.53
N THR A 7 -24.87 1.85 17.73
CA THR A 7 -23.42 1.89 17.97
C THR A 7 -22.75 1.94 16.60
N PRO A 8 -22.09 3.07 16.22
CA PRO A 8 -21.36 3.12 14.97
C PRO A 8 -20.22 2.11 15.02
N LEU A 9 -19.97 1.46 13.89
CA LEU A 9 -18.83 0.57 13.75
C LEU A 9 -17.53 1.37 13.97
N PRO A 10 -16.51 0.77 14.59
CA PRO A 10 -15.22 1.41 14.73
C PRO A 10 -14.63 1.73 13.35
N THR A 11 -14.04 2.92 13.24
CA THR A 11 -13.33 3.35 12.03
C THR A 11 -11.87 2.95 12.11
N PHE A 12 -11.25 2.73 10.95
CA PHE A 12 -9.81 2.55 10.87
C PHE A 12 -9.14 3.93 10.82
N PRO A 13 -8.18 4.23 11.70
CA PRO A 13 -7.48 5.51 11.67
C PRO A 13 -6.41 5.58 10.57
N ALA A 14 -5.89 4.43 10.13
CA ALA A 14 -4.93 4.29 9.05
C ALA A 14 -4.90 2.85 8.54
N LEU A 15 -4.32 2.65 7.35
CA LEU A 15 -4.03 1.33 6.77
C LEU A 15 -2.55 1.23 6.40
N LEU A 16 -1.97 0.06 6.59
CA LEU A 16 -0.61 -0.28 6.18
C LEU A 16 -0.68 -1.35 5.09
N PHE A 17 0.09 -1.17 4.03
CA PHE A 17 0.15 -2.11 2.90
C PHE A 17 1.58 -2.59 2.67
N GLY A 18 1.74 -3.88 2.37
CA GLY A 18 2.98 -4.35 1.75
C GLY A 18 3.12 -3.74 0.36
N LEU A 19 4.33 -3.41 -0.08
CA LEU A 19 4.55 -2.84 -1.41
C LEU A 19 4.66 -3.94 -2.49
N SER A 20 5.77 -4.66 -2.53
CA SER A 20 6.00 -5.79 -3.46
C SER A 20 5.09 -6.97 -3.14
N GLY A 21 4.51 -7.59 -4.18
CA GLY A 21 3.61 -8.73 -4.04
C GLY A 21 2.23 -8.39 -3.47
N CYS A 22 1.96 -7.13 -3.12
CA CYS A 22 0.71 -6.69 -2.53
C CYS A 22 0.10 -5.51 -3.28
N LEU A 23 0.69 -4.31 -3.24
CA LEU A 23 0.21 -3.19 -4.05
C LEU A 23 0.65 -3.31 -5.50
N VAL A 24 1.92 -3.66 -5.72
CA VAL A 24 2.57 -3.78 -7.03
C VAL A 24 3.36 -5.08 -7.10
N ASP A 25 4.06 -5.32 -8.20
CA ASP A 25 4.98 -6.46 -8.37
C ASP A 25 4.31 -7.80 -8.08
N PHE A 26 3.33 -8.18 -8.91
CA PHE A 26 2.56 -9.40 -8.71
C PHE A 26 3.49 -10.63 -8.64
N GLY A 27 3.43 -11.34 -7.51
CA GLY A 27 4.31 -12.48 -7.25
C GLY A 27 5.69 -12.12 -6.67
N ALA A 28 5.91 -10.87 -6.25
CA ALA A 28 7.13 -10.40 -5.60
C ALA A 28 8.42 -10.70 -6.37
N GLN A 29 8.39 -10.46 -7.68
CA GLN A 29 9.48 -10.82 -8.59
C GLN A 29 10.67 -9.85 -8.50
N ALA A 30 10.46 -8.63 -7.99
CA ALA A 30 11.53 -7.64 -7.85
C ALA A 30 12.64 -8.10 -6.89
N ALA A 31 12.35 -9.02 -5.94
CA ALA A 31 13.38 -9.63 -5.09
C ALA A 31 14.45 -10.40 -5.88
N ASN A 32 14.10 -10.88 -7.08
CA ASN A 32 14.99 -11.67 -7.94
C ASN A 32 15.79 -10.79 -8.92
N SER A 33 15.53 -9.48 -8.96
CA SER A 33 16.18 -8.53 -9.85
C SER A 33 16.80 -7.38 -9.08
N ARG A 34 18.01 -6.97 -9.48
CA ARG A 34 18.69 -5.82 -8.86
C ARG A 34 18.16 -4.47 -9.36
N THR A 35 17.42 -4.49 -10.46
CA THR A 35 16.81 -3.32 -11.09
C THR A 35 15.37 -3.68 -11.48
N PRO A 36 14.35 -3.18 -10.76
CA PRO A 36 12.96 -3.44 -11.12
C PRO A 36 12.67 -2.80 -12.49
N GLY A 37 12.18 -3.61 -13.43
CA GLY A 37 11.65 -3.13 -14.71
C GLY A 37 10.21 -2.63 -14.56
N ASP A 38 9.69 -1.92 -15.57
CA ASP A 38 8.36 -1.30 -15.56
C ASP A 38 7.22 -2.29 -15.20
N GLU A 39 7.36 -3.56 -15.58
CA GLU A 39 6.42 -4.63 -15.25
C GLU A 39 6.18 -4.82 -13.74
N HIS A 40 7.20 -4.55 -12.90
CA HIS A 40 7.10 -4.68 -11.45
C HIS A 40 6.37 -3.50 -10.81
N THR A 41 6.24 -2.38 -11.52
CA THR A 41 5.52 -1.20 -11.02
C THR A 41 4.02 -1.27 -11.29
N GLN A 42 3.56 -2.31 -12.02
CA GLN A 42 2.14 -2.49 -12.28
C GLN A 42 1.40 -2.88 -11.00
N PHE A 43 0.26 -2.23 -10.77
CA PHE A 43 -0.63 -2.60 -9.67
C PHE A 43 -1.06 -4.05 -9.80
N THR A 44 -1.12 -4.74 -8.65
CA THR A 44 -1.77 -6.05 -8.60
C THR A 44 -3.27 -5.93 -8.94
N PRO A 45 -3.91 -7.02 -9.42
CA PRO A 45 -5.33 -6.99 -9.77
C PRO A 45 -6.19 -6.45 -8.63
N GLY A 46 -6.95 -5.38 -8.91
CA GLY A 46 -7.85 -4.73 -7.95
C GLY A 46 -7.21 -3.66 -7.06
N ALA A 47 -5.88 -3.61 -6.91
CA ALA A 47 -5.21 -2.64 -6.03
C ALA A 47 -5.53 -1.20 -6.43
N LYS A 48 -5.40 -0.84 -7.70
CA LYS A 48 -5.67 0.53 -8.18
C LYS A 48 -7.08 1.02 -7.79
N ALA A 49 -8.10 0.17 -7.93
CA ALA A 49 -9.48 0.53 -7.65
C ALA A 49 -9.74 0.77 -6.15
N ILE A 50 -9.19 -0.08 -5.28
CA ILE A 50 -9.35 0.11 -3.84
C ILE A 50 -8.54 1.30 -3.34
N LEU A 51 -7.32 1.53 -3.85
CA LEU A 51 -6.50 2.68 -3.48
C LEU A 51 -7.15 4.00 -3.90
N GLN A 52 -7.79 4.07 -5.07
CA GLN A 52 -8.59 5.24 -5.47
C GLN A 52 -9.72 5.51 -4.47
N THR A 53 -10.45 4.47 -4.07
CA THR A 53 -11.53 4.59 -3.08
C THR A 53 -11.00 5.10 -1.73
N LEU A 54 -9.86 4.58 -1.25
CA LEU A 54 -9.25 5.01 0.01
C LEU A 54 -8.76 6.45 -0.05
N ARG A 55 -8.18 6.85 -1.17
CA ARG A 55 -7.74 8.24 -1.41
C ARG A 55 -8.92 9.20 -1.42
N ASP A 56 -10.02 8.85 -2.08
CA ASP A 56 -11.23 9.68 -2.13
C ASP A 56 -11.88 9.81 -0.74
N GLN A 57 -11.69 8.84 0.15
CA GLN A 57 -12.09 8.87 1.56
C GLN A 57 -11.08 9.55 2.47
N SER A 58 -9.95 10.06 1.94
CA SER A 58 -8.84 10.62 2.74
C SER A 58 -8.31 9.66 3.81
N MET A 59 -8.35 8.34 3.56
CA MET A 59 -7.82 7.34 4.48
C MET A 59 -6.29 7.43 4.56
N PRO A 60 -5.70 7.67 5.74
CA PRO A 60 -4.26 7.65 5.90
C PRO A 60 -3.69 6.28 5.54
N CYS A 61 -2.72 6.24 4.62
CA CYS A 61 -2.09 5.02 4.17
C CYS A 61 -0.56 5.18 4.17
N ALA A 62 0.14 4.11 4.53
CA ALA A 62 1.58 4.00 4.33
C ALA A 62 1.93 2.62 3.77
N TRP A 63 3.03 2.53 3.02
CA TRP A 63 3.54 1.26 2.52
C TRP A 63 4.77 0.81 3.31
N LEU A 64 4.97 -0.49 3.40
CA LEU A 64 6.16 -1.11 3.96
C LEU A 64 6.71 -2.18 3.02
N ASP A 65 8.03 -2.35 3.03
CA ASP A 65 8.72 -3.42 2.32
C ASP A 65 10.05 -3.72 3.02
N GLU A 66 10.60 -4.90 2.79
CA GLU A 66 11.92 -5.32 3.31
C GLU A 66 12.97 -5.38 2.19
N LEU A 67 12.59 -5.03 0.96
CA LEU A 67 13.51 -4.87 -0.16
C LEU A 67 14.46 -3.67 0.06
N PRO A 68 15.65 -3.68 -0.59
CA PRO A 68 16.56 -2.54 -0.55
C PRO A 68 15.87 -1.22 -0.90
N GLU A 69 16.20 -0.13 -0.22
CA GLU A 69 15.54 1.18 -0.36
C GLU A 69 15.40 1.63 -1.82
N SER A 70 16.43 1.44 -2.64
CA SER A 70 16.40 1.80 -4.06
C SER A 70 15.36 1.01 -4.86
N VAL A 71 15.14 -0.27 -4.52
CA VAL A 71 14.14 -1.13 -5.17
C VAL A 71 12.75 -0.72 -4.69
N SER A 72 12.56 -0.58 -3.38
CA SER A 72 11.28 -0.15 -2.79
C SER A 72 10.85 1.22 -3.31
N ALA A 73 11.77 2.19 -3.38
CA ALA A 73 11.49 3.52 -3.93
C ALA A 73 11.05 3.46 -5.41
N ALA A 74 11.69 2.62 -6.22
CA ALA A 74 11.31 2.44 -7.61
C ALA A 74 9.92 1.79 -7.77
N LEU A 75 9.62 0.78 -6.94
CA LEU A 75 8.30 0.13 -6.92
C LEU A 75 7.18 1.06 -6.41
N ALA A 76 7.51 2.00 -5.51
CA ALA A 76 6.55 2.92 -4.91
C ALA A 76 6.15 4.10 -5.81
N VAL A 77 6.82 4.32 -6.95
CA VAL A 77 6.53 5.42 -7.89
C VAL A 77 5.02 5.58 -8.18
N PRO A 78 4.24 4.51 -8.46
CA PRO A 78 2.80 4.63 -8.76
C PRO A 78 1.93 5.13 -7.59
N VAL A 79 2.43 5.08 -6.36
CA VAL A 79 1.70 5.51 -5.14
C VAL A 79 2.35 6.69 -4.43
N SER A 80 3.50 7.18 -4.93
CA SER A 80 4.33 8.20 -4.26
C SER A 80 3.64 9.55 -4.08
N ASP A 81 2.65 9.85 -4.93
CA ASP A 81 1.92 11.12 -4.88
C ASP A 81 0.99 11.25 -3.65
N TRP A 82 0.70 10.14 -2.95
CA TRP A 82 -0.32 10.14 -1.91
C TRP A 82 -0.03 9.23 -0.71
N MET A 83 0.87 8.25 -0.86
CA MET A 83 1.23 7.30 0.19
C MET A 83 2.70 7.45 0.57
N ILE A 84 2.99 7.44 1.87
CA ILE A 84 4.36 7.57 2.39
C ILE A 84 4.97 6.20 2.74
N PRO A 85 6.30 6.06 2.73
CA PRO A 85 6.95 4.92 3.37
C PRO A 85 6.66 4.94 4.87
N ALA A 86 6.30 3.78 5.42
CA ALA A 86 6.27 3.56 6.84
C ALA A 86 7.72 3.58 7.39
N PRO A 87 7.96 4.11 8.60
CA PRO A 87 9.30 4.09 9.19
C PRO A 87 9.78 2.65 9.36
N HIS A 88 10.98 2.33 8.88
CA HIS A 88 11.63 1.08 9.24
C HIS A 88 12.05 1.15 10.72
N PRO A 89 11.76 0.12 11.53
CA PRO A 89 12.31 0.05 12.87
C PRO A 89 13.84 0.08 12.78
N SER A 90 14.47 1.06 13.43
CA SER A 90 15.92 1.06 13.58
C SER A 90 16.32 -0.18 14.39
N PRO A 91 17.34 -0.94 13.97
CA PRO A 91 17.80 -2.12 14.69
C PRO A 91 18.34 -1.80 16.08
#